data_AF-A0A0D2ZTG7-F1
#
_entry.id   AF-A0A0D2ZTG7-F1
#
_cell.length_a   1.000
_cell.length_b   1.000
_cell.length_c   1.000
_cell.angle_alpha   90.00
_cell.angle_beta   90.00
_cell.angle_gamma   90.00
#
_symmetry.space_group_name_H-M   'P 1'
#
loop_
_entity.id
_entity.type
_entity.pdbx_description
1 polymer ?
#
loop_
_entity_poly.entity_id
_entity_poly.type
_entity_poly.pdbx_seq_one_letter_code
_entity_poly.pdbx_strand_id
1 'polypeptide(L)'
;MFDAMFDAFVWAMEKEGVKDLPVVVSETGWPSDGNGEFTTPDIAAAYNGNFVKHVVDGKGTPKRPNSGVDGFLFATFNENQKPPGTEQHFGLYDPVDMKPIYKLF
;
A
#
# COMPACT_ATOMS: atom_id res chain seq x y z
N MET A 1 0.76 -2.60 -11.35
CA MET A 1 1.91 -3.08 -10.57
C MET A 1 1.45 -3.91 -9.38
N PHE A 2 0.59 -3.36 -8.51
CA PHE A 2 0.04 -4.06 -7.34
C PHE A 2 -0.49 -5.48 -7.67
N ASP A 3 -1.46 -5.58 -8.58
CA ASP A 3 -2.08 -6.87 -8.97
C ASP A 3 -1.06 -7.91 -9.42
N ALA A 4 -0.02 -7.48 -10.14
CA ALA A 4 1.01 -8.38 -10.64
C ALA A 4 1.86 -8.97 -9.49
N MET A 5 2.17 -8.18 -8.46
CA MET A 5 2.88 -8.65 -7.27
C MET A 5 2.01 -9.60 -6.44
N PHE A 6 0.74 -9.24 -6.24
CA PHE A 6 -0.23 -10.08 -5.54
C PHE A 6 -0.40 -11.43 -6.27
N ASP A 7 -0.62 -11.39 -7.58
CA ASP A 7 -0.81 -12.60 -8.41
C ASP A 7 0.44 -13.46 -8.47
N ALA A 8 1.64 -12.88 -8.48
CA ALA A 8 2.88 -13.64 -8.41
C ALA A 8 2.96 -14.46 -7.11
N PHE A 9 2.56 -13.87 -5.97
CA PHE A 9 2.52 -14.58 -4.69
C PHE A 9 1.46 -15.70 -4.69
N VAL A 10 0.26 -15.41 -5.19
CA VAL A 10 -0.82 -16.40 -5.34
C VAL A 10 -0.38 -17.57 -6.24
N TRP A 11 0.28 -17.30 -7.35
CA TRP A 11 0.82 -18.34 -8.23
C TRP A 11 1.83 -19.24 -7.53
N ALA A 12 2.73 -18.66 -6.72
CA ALA A 12 3.69 -19.43 -5.96
C ALA A 12 3.01 -20.34 -4.91
N MET A 13 2.01 -19.82 -4.19
CA MET A 13 1.22 -20.60 -3.23
C MET A 13 0.51 -21.78 -3.91
N GLU A 14 -0.12 -21.55 -5.06
CA GLU A 14 -0.82 -22.59 -5.80
C GLU A 14 0.10 -23.71 -6.28
N LYS A 15 1.33 -23.35 -6.67
CA LYS A 15 2.35 -24.30 -7.11
C LYS A 15 2.79 -25.24 -5.97
N GLU A 16 2.80 -24.75 -4.74
CA GLU A 16 3.06 -25.53 -3.52
C GLU A 16 1.79 -26.21 -2.96
N GLY A 17 0.68 -26.20 -3.71
CA GLY A 17 -0.55 -26.90 -3.36
C GLY A 17 -1.54 -26.09 -2.50
N VAL A 18 -1.27 -24.81 -2.22
CA VAL A 18 -2.15 -23.94 -1.44
C VAL A 18 -2.98 -23.05 -2.38
N LYS A 19 -4.19 -23.49 -2.72
CA LYS A 19 -4.99 -22.84 -3.79
C LYS A 19 -5.96 -21.78 -3.32
N ASP A 20 -6.69 -22.07 -2.26
CA ASP A 20 -7.87 -21.28 -1.85
C ASP A 20 -7.66 -20.50 -0.55
N LEU A 21 -6.41 -20.42 -0.07
CA LEU A 21 -6.11 -19.65 1.13
C LEU A 21 -6.33 -18.14 0.83
N PRO A 22 -7.16 -17.45 1.64
CA PRO A 22 -7.28 -16.00 1.57
C PRO A 22 -5.93 -15.34 1.84
N VAL A 23 -5.61 -14.29 1.09
CA VAL A 23 -4.36 -13.54 1.21
C VAL A 23 -4.73 -12.10 1.60
N VAL A 24 -4.05 -11.59 2.63
CA VAL A 24 -4.18 -10.21 3.09
C VAL A 24 -2.85 -9.50 2.87
N VAL A 25 -2.89 -8.31 2.29
CA VAL A 25 -1.70 -7.47 2.13
C VAL A 25 -1.39 -6.79 3.45
N SER A 26 -0.37 -7.30 4.15
CA SER A 26 -0.01 -6.79 5.48
C SER A 26 0.47 -5.34 5.46
N GLU A 27 1.16 -4.93 4.39
CA GLU A 27 1.69 -3.57 4.23
C GLU A 27 1.72 -3.17 2.76
N THR A 28 1.28 -1.95 2.48
CA THR A 28 1.46 -1.27 1.19
C THR A 28 1.45 0.24 1.41
N GLY A 29 2.29 0.98 0.72
CA GLY A 29 2.35 2.43 0.90
C GLY A 29 3.33 3.08 -0.07
N TRP A 30 3.33 4.40 -0.09
CA TRP A 30 4.30 5.19 -0.84
C TRP A 30 4.77 6.38 -0.01
N PRO A 31 6.08 6.65 0.07
CA PRO A 31 6.62 7.72 0.89
C PRO A 31 6.36 9.10 0.27
N SER A 32 6.09 10.07 1.14
CA SER A 32 5.74 11.45 0.77
C SER A 32 6.94 12.38 0.62
N ASP A 33 8.13 11.95 1.04
CA ASP A 33 9.40 12.68 0.94
C ASP A 33 10.58 11.68 1.05
N GLY A 34 11.82 12.18 0.93
CA GLY A 34 13.06 11.44 1.17
C GLY A 34 13.79 10.98 -0.09
N ASN A 35 13.22 11.19 -1.29
CA ASN A 35 13.85 10.89 -2.58
C ASN A 35 13.36 11.84 -3.71
N GLY A 36 13.37 13.15 -3.42
CA GLY A 36 13.13 14.20 -4.41
C GLY A 36 11.77 14.09 -5.10
N GLU A 37 11.76 14.28 -6.42
CA GLU A 37 10.52 14.32 -7.22
C GLU A 37 9.77 12.97 -7.31
N PHE A 38 10.37 11.87 -6.86
CA PHE A 38 9.74 10.53 -6.87
C PHE A 38 8.90 10.23 -5.63
N THR A 39 9.06 11.05 -4.59
CA THR A 39 8.42 10.87 -3.28
C THR A 39 7.86 12.21 -2.86
N THR A 40 6.63 12.46 -3.28
CA THR A 40 5.92 13.71 -2.99
C THR A 40 4.56 13.36 -2.37
N PRO A 41 3.94 14.29 -1.63
CA PRO A 41 2.59 14.08 -1.10
C PRO A 41 1.57 13.74 -2.20
N ASP A 42 1.71 14.31 -3.40
CA ASP A 42 0.82 14.03 -4.53
C ASP A 42 0.96 12.60 -5.07
N ILE A 43 2.19 12.09 -5.20
CA ILE A 43 2.44 10.71 -5.63
C ILE A 43 1.97 9.73 -4.55
N ALA A 44 2.23 10.04 -3.28
CA ALA A 44 1.78 9.22 -2.16
C ALA A 44 0.24 9.15 -2.09
N ALA A 45 -0.44 10.29 -2.25
CA ALA A 45 -1.91 10.35 -2.34
C ALA A 45 -2.44 9.55 -3.53
N ALA A 46 -1.78 9.64 -4.69
CA ALA A 46 -2.18 8.88 -5.88
C ALA A 46 -2.05 7.37 -5.66
N TYR A 47 -0.94 6.89 -5.09
CA TYR A 47 -0.74 5.47 -4.83
C TYR A 47 -1.73 4.95 -3.78
N ASN A 48 -1.75 5.58 -2.59
CA ASN A 48 -2.58 5.13 -1.46
C ASN A 48 -4.07 5.26 -1.78
N GLY A 49 -4.48 6.35 -2.44
CA GLY A 49 -5.87 6.56 -2.86
C GLY A 49 -6.34 5.55 -3.91
N ASN A 50 -5.48 5.21 -4.87
CA ASN A 50 -5.80 4.17 -5.86
C ASN A 50 -5.85 2.77 -5.23
N PHE A 51 -5.01 2.49 -4.24
CA PHE A 51 -5.10 1.23 -3.48
C PHE A 51 -6.43 1.13 -2.72
N VAL A 52 -6.82 2.18 -1.97
CA VAL A 52 -8.13 2.23 -1.28
C VAL A 52 -9.27 2.03 -2.28
N LYS A 53 -9.22 2.72 -3.42
CA LYS A 53 -10.22 2.54 -4.48
C LYS A 53 -10.26 1.11 -5.01
N HIS A 54 -9.11 0.49 -5.23
CA HIS A 54 -9.02 -0.90 -5.71
C HIS A 54 -9.66 -1.89 -4.72
N VAL A 55 -9.39 -1.72 -3.42
CA VAL A 55 -10.01 -2.50 -2.34
C VAL A 55 -11.53 -2.30 -2.32
N VAL A 56 -12.00 -1.04 -2.32
CA VAL A 56 -13.44 -0.70 -2.26
C VAL A 56 -14.20 -1.16 -3.52
N ASP A 57 -13.60 -1.05 -4.71
CA ASP A 57 -14.19 -1.49 -5.97
C ASP A 57 -14.41 -3.03 -5.98
N GLY A 58 -13.66 -3.79 -5.18
CA GLY A 58 -13.84 -5.24 -5.00
C GLY A 58 -13.60 -6.09 -6.26
N LYS A 59 -12.98 -5.53 -7.31
CA LYS A 59 -12.73 -6.23 -8.59
C LYS A 59 -11.77 -7.41 -8.43
N GLY A 60 -10.94 -7.40 -7.39
CA GLY A 60 -9.86 -8.35 -7.22
C GLY A 60 -8.74 -8.14 -8.23
N THR A 61 -8.01 -9.20 -8.50
CA THR A 61 -6.88 -9.21 -9.44
C THR A 61 -7.18 -10.09 -10.66
N PRO A 62 -6.41 -10.02 -11.76
CA PRO A 62 -6.57 -10.91 -12.90
C PRO A 62 -6.55 -12.41 -12.54
N LYS A 63 -5.71 -12.85 -11.58
CA LYS A 63 -5.67 -14.26 -11.14
C LYS A 63 -6.84 -14.65 -10.24
N ARG A 64 -7.35 -13.71 -9.43
CA ARG A 64 -8.49 -13.91 -8.52
C ARG A 64 -9.59 -12.87 -8.81
N PRO A 65 -10.26 -12.94 -9.97
CA PRO A 65 -11.26 -11.95 -10.36
C PRO A 65 -12.50 -12.07 -9.47
N ASN A 66 -13.11 -10.93 -9.13
CA ASN A 66 -14.27 -10.81 -8.24
C ASN A 66 -14.02 -11.32 -6.80
N SER A 67 -12.76 -11.49 -6.43
CA SER A 67 -12.34 -11.71 -5.05
C SER A 67 -11.65 -10.46 -4.56
N GLY A 68 -12.32 -9.67 -3.73
CA GLY A 68 -11.75 -8.47 -3.14
C GLY A 68 -10.39 -8.73 -2.48
N VAL A 69 -9.56 -7.70 -2.43
CA VAL A 69 -8.26 -7.73 -1.76
C VAL A 69 -8.39 -6.96 -0.46
N ASP A 70 -7.99 -7.58 0.66
CA ASP A 70 -7.86 -6.89 1.94
C ASP A 70 -6.41 -6.45 2.14
N GLY A 71 -6.20 -5.30 2.78
CA GLY A 71 -4.85 -4.89 3.17
C GLY A 71 -4.78 -3.64 4.02
N PHE A 72 -3.56 -3.34 4.46
CA PHE A 72 -3.27 -2.23 5.36
C PHE A 72 -2.30 -1.25 4.71
N LEU A 73 -2.66 0.05 4.78
CA LEU A 73 -1.76 1.12 4.40
C LEU A 73 -0.65 1.27 5.44
N PHE A 74 0.60 1.23 4.97
CA PHE A 74 1.78 1.54 5.75
C PHE A 74 2.15 3.02 5.52
N ALA A 75 2.11 3.90 6.54
CA ALA A 75 1.71 3.68 7.93
C ALA A 75 0.90 4.86 8.48
N THR A 76 0.43 4.79 9.72
CA THR A 76 -0.35 5.89 10.32
C THR A 76 0.48 7.18 10.41
N PHE A 77 1.71 7.12 10.91
CA PHE A 77 2.54 8.31 11.16
C PHE A 77 3.90 8.22 10.46
N ASN A 78 4.49 9.38 10.19
CA ASN A 78 5.91 9.47 9.86
C ASN A 78 6.76 8.99 11.05
N GLU A 79 7.72 8.09 10.81
CA GLU A 79 8.53 7.45 11.86
C GLU A 79 9.96 8.00 11.87
N ASN A 80 10.20 9.06 12.64
CA ASN A 80 11.48 9.79 12.63
C ASN A 80 12.70 9.02 13.20
N GLN A 81 12.50 7.83 13.77
CA GLN A 81 13.59 6.96 14.25
C GLN A 81 14.01 5.90 13.22
N LYS A 82 13.36 5.83 12.05
CA LYS A 82 13.80 4.96 10.95
C LYS A 82 15.07 5.51 10.27
N PRO A 83 15.78 4.67 9.47
CA PRO A 83 16.92 5.14 8.69
C PRO A 83 16.61 6.41 7.88
N PRO A 84 17.53 7.38 7.79
CA PRO A 84 17.29 8.62 7.05
C PRO A 84 16.93 8.38 5.58
N GLY A 85 15.97 9.15 5.07
CA GLY A 85 15.45 9.01 3.70
C GLY A 85 13.96 8.66 3.70
N THR A 86 13.51 7.94 2.68
CA THR A 86 12.09 7.64 2.44
C THR A 86 11.39 6.93 3.60
N GLU A 87 12.11 6.11 4.34
CA GLU A 87 11.58 5.31 5.45
C GLU A 87 10.94 6.15 6.56
N GLN A 88 11.35 7.42 6.70
CA GLN A 88 10.78 8.35 7.69
C GLN A 88 9.46 8.99 7.24
N HIS A 89 9.02 8.75 5.99
CA HIS A 89 7.99 9.56 5.31
C HIS A 89 6.81 8.77 4.73
N PHE A 90 6.57 7.53 5.18
CA PHE A 90 5.42 6.70 4.77
C PHE A 90 4.10 7.06 5.45
N GLY A 91 4.12 7.95 6.45
CA GLY A 91 2.96 8.29 7.25
C GLY A 91 1.82 8.92 6.46
N LEU A 92 0.59 8.56 6.82
CA LEU A 92 -0.61 9.30 6.43
C LEU A 92 -0.73 10.64 7.20
N TYR A 93 -0.15 10.70 8.42
CA TYR A 93 -0.23 11.84 9.33
C TYR A 93 1.13 12.25 9.89
N ASP A 94 1.26 13.54 10.22
CA ASP A 94 2.39 14.05 11.00
C ASP A 94 2.26 13.62 12.47
N PRO A 95 3.32 13.10 13.12
CA PRO A 95 3.24 12.60 14.49
C PRO A 95 3.16 13.71 15.55
N VAL A 96 3.46 14.96 15.21
CA VAL A 96 3.51 16.09 16.16
C VAL A 96 2.16 16.78 16.25
N ASP A 97 1.58 17.17 15.11
CA ASP A 97 0.33 17.93 15.07
C ASP A 97 -0.88 17.12 14.59
N MET A 98 -0.68 15.84 14.26
CA MET A 98 -1.71 14.90 13.77
C MET A 98 -2.42 15.37 12.50
N LYS A 99 -1.87 16.35 11.77
CA LYS A 99 -2.43 16.76 10.49
C LYS A 99 -2.14 15.71 9.42
N PRO A 100 -3.06 15.52 8.46
CA PRO A 100 -2.79 14.66 7.32
C PRO A 100 -1.64 15.24 6.49
N ILE A 101 -0.71 14.40 6.05
CA ILE A 101 0.38 14.79 5.14
C ILE A 101 -0.20 15.14 3.75
N TYR A 102 -1.25 14.41 3.35
CA TYR A 102 -2.02 14.63 2.13
C TYR A 102 -3.47 14.17 2.34
N LYS A 103 -4.37 14.65 1.48
CA LYS A 103 -5.78 14.24 1.53
C LYS A 103 -5.96 12.83 0.95
N LEU A 104 -6.38 11.88 1.78
CA LEU A 104 -6.72 10.51 1.37
C LEU A 104 -8.23 10.25 1.35
N PHE A 105 -8.98 10.95 2.20
CA PHE A 105 -10.44 10.89 2.33
C PHE A 105 -11.05 12.28 2.17
#